data_AF-A0A7C0Y047-F1
#
_entry.id   AF-A0A7C0Y047-F1
#
_cell.length_a   1.000
_cell.length_b   1.000
_cell.length_c   1.000
_cell.angle_alpha   90.00
_cell.angle_beta   90.00
_cell.angle_gamma   90.00
#
_symmetry.space_group_name_H-M   'P 1'
#
loop_
_entity.id
_entity.type
_entity.pdbx_description
1 polymer ?
#
loop_
_entity_poly.entity_id
_entity_poly.type
_entity_poly.pdbx_seq_one_letter_code
_entity_poly.pdbx_strand_id
1 'polypeptide(L)'
;MVKRLAILDANKCVGCQLCMLACSERLGYAGLTKSAIRIVTPGGVERGFTVIVCRACRDPPCARACPGAALKVRQGGGILL
;
A
#
# COMPACT_ATOMS: atom_id res chain seq x y z
N MET A 1 19.68 0.20 -0.16
CA MET A 1 18.41 -0.56 -0.27
C MET A 1 17.34 0.22 0.49
N VAL A 2 16.17 0.51 -0.09
CA VAL A 2 15.12 1.28 0.62
C VAL A 2 14.42 0.40 1.65
N LYS A 3 13.99 1.00 2.77
CA LYS A 3 13.13 0.34 3.74
C LYS A 3 11.81 -0.06 3.06
N ARG A 4 11.40 -1.31 3.22
CA ARG A 4 10.16 -1.86 2.67
C ARG A 4 9.23 -2.28 3.79
N LEU A 5 7.94 -2.11 3.57
CA LEU A 5 6.91 -2.73 4.41
C LEU A 5 6.80 -4.20 4.04
N ALA A 6 6.72 -5.06 5.05
CA ALA A 6 6.48 -6.49 4.90
C ALA A 6 5.23 -6.85 5.69
N ILE A 7 4.42 -7.74 5.11
CA ILE A 7 3.30 -8.38 5.79
C ILE A 7 3.86 -9.68 6.35
N LEU A 8 3.88 -9.81 7.68
CA LEU A 8 4.43 -10.99 8.35
C LEU A 8 3.43 -12.14 8.36
N ASP A 9 2.18 -11.84 8.72
CA ASP A 9 1.09 -12.81 8.77
C ASP A 9 -0.23 -12.11 8.44
N ALA A 10 -0.79 -12.40 7.26
CA ALA A 10 -2.04 -11.80 6.81
C ALA A 10 -3.25 -12.38 7.54
N ASN A 11 -3.18 -13.60 8.07
CA ASN A 11 -4.30 -14.27 8.74
C ASN A 11 -4.64 -13.64 10.09
N LYS A 12 -3.68 -12.91 10.68
CA LYS A 12 -3.89 -12.14 11.92
C LYS A 12 -4.52 -10.76 11.68
N CYS A 13 -4.74 -10.37 10.43
CA CYS A 13 -5.39 -9.11 10.13
C CYS A 13 -6.87 -9.18 10.51
N VAL A 14 -7.32 -8.26 11.38
CA VAL A 14 -8.72 -8.15 11.83
C VAL A 14 -9.49 -7.03 11.13
N GLY A 15 -8.89 -6.38 10.13
CA GLY A 15 -9.55 -5.30 9.39
C GLY A 15 -9.68 -3.97 10.11
N CYS A 16 -8.89 -3.70 11.16
CA CYS A 16 -9.00 -2.47 11.96
C CYS A 16 -8.60 -1.17 11.23
N GLN A 17 -7.98 -1.25 10.04
CA GLN A 17 -7.57 -0.10 9.21
C GLN A 17 -6.59 0.90 9.85
N LEU A 18 -6.08 0.65 11.06
CA LEU A 18 -5.15 1.55 11.75
C LEU A 18 -3.83 1.74 10.99
N CYS A 19 -3.32 0.70 10.32
CA CYS A 19 -2.14 0.84 9.46
C CYS A 19 -2.40 1.74 8.25
N MET A 20 -3.64 1.75 7.74
CA MET A 20 -4.03 2.62 6.64
C MET A 20 -4.08 4.07 7.10
N LEU A 21 -4.68 4.33 8.28
CA LEU A 21 -4.75 5.65 8.90
C LEU A 21 -3.35 6.21 9.16
N ALA A 22 -2.49 5.46 9.86
CA ALA A 22 -1.12 5.89 10.15
C ALA A 22 -0.30 6.19 8.89
N CYS A 23 -0.58 5.51 7.78
CA CYS A 23 0.05 5.80 6.50
C CYS A 23 -0.46 7.12 5.88
N SER A 24 -1.75 7.42 6.01
CA SER A 24 -2.33 8.68 5.50
C SER A 24 -1.89 9.88 6.33
N GLU A 25 -1.82 9.72 7.65
CA GLU A 25 -1.38 10.77 8.59
C GLU A 25 0.07 11.18 8.37
N ARG A 26 0.94 10.28 7.90
CA ARG A 26 2.31 10.64 7.49
C ARG A 26 2.37 11.71 6.40
N LEU A 27 1.31 11.83 5.61
CA LEU A 27 1.17 12.83 4.55
C LEU A 27 0.33 14.04 5.00
N GLY A 28 -0.10 14.09 6.27
CA GLY A 28 -0.93 15.15 6.82
C GLY A 28 -2.42 15.06 6.45
N TYR A 29 -2.88 13.93 5.92
CA TYR A 29 -4.28 13.76 5.51
C TYR A 29 -5.08 12.97 6.54
N ALA A 30 -6.22 13.54 6.93
CA ALA A 30 -7.24 12.83 7.70
C ALA A 30 -7.95 11.78 6.82
N GLY A 31 -8.25 10.62 7.41
CA GLY A 31 -8.94 9.52 6.74
C GLY A 31 -8.01 8.55 6.01
N LEU A 32 -8.58 7.74 5.10
CA LEU A 32 -7.90 6.58 4.50
C LEU A 32 -7.58 6.77 3.01
N THR A 33 -8.06 7.86 2.40
CA THR A 33 -8.01 8.07 0.94
C THR A 33 -6.59 8.18 0.42
N LYS A 34 -5.68 8.80 1.18
CA LYS A 34 -4.27 8.97 0.82
C LYS A 34 -3.36 7.84 1.33
N SER A 35 -3.93 6.78 1.89
CA SER A 35 -3.16 5.62 2.33
C SER A 35 -2.61 4.83 1.14
N ALA A 36 -1.31 4.52 1.20
CA ALA A 36 -0.63 3.59 0.31
C ALA A 36 -0.75 2.11 0.76
N ILE A 37 -1.43 1.87 1.88
CA ILE A 37 -1.81 0.54 2.38
C ILE A 37 -3.30 0.37 2.13
N ARG A 38 -3.71 -0.82 1.70
CA ARG A 38 -5.13 -1.16 1.54
C ARG A 38 -5.43 -2.49 2.20
N ILE A 39 -6.45 -2.47 3.06
CA ILE A 39 -7.06 -3.70 3.56
C ILE A 39 -8.33 -3.90 2.75
N VAL A 40 -8.42 -5.02 2.06
CA VAL A 40 -9.57 -5.39 1.25
C VAL A 40 -10.12 -6.74 1.70
N THR A 41 -11.43 -6.94 1.54
CA THR A 41 -12.07 -8.23 1.75
C THR A 41 -12.55 -8.77 0.39
N PRO A 42 -12.26 -10.05 0.05
CA PRO A 42 -12.71 -10.66 -1.19
C PRO A 42 -14.19 -11.07 -1.18
N GLY A 43 -14.91 -10.89 -0.07
CA GLY A 43 -16.35 -11.22 -0.01
C GLY A 43 -16.97 -11.16 1.37
N GLY A 44 -16.68 -10.10 2.14
CA GLY A 44 -17.17 -9.91 3.51
C GLY A 44 -16.18 -10.32 4.59
N VAL A 45 -16.44 -9.89 5.83
CA VAL A 45 -15.52 -10.08 6.97
C VAL A 45 -15.19 -11.56 7.22
N GLU A 46 -16.13 -12.47 6.93
CA GLU A 46 -15.97 -13.91 7.11
C GLU A 46 -14.90 -14.55 6.20
N ARG A 47 -14.57 -13.91 5.07
CA ARG A 47 -13.56 -14.41 4.12
C ARG A 47 -12.15 -13.91 4.43
N GLY A 48 -11.97 -13.27 5.57
CA GLY A 48 -10.70 -12.69 6.00
C GLY A 48 -10.33 -11.43 5.22
N PHE A 49 -9.10 -10.95 5.50
CA PHE A 49 -8.61 -9.69 5.00
C PHE A 49 -7.32 -9.88 4.20
N THR A 50 -7.25 -9.24 3.04
CA THR A 50 -6.02 -9.12 2.26
C THR A 50 -5.41 -7.75 2.51
N VAL A 51 -4.14 -7.75 2.93
CA VAL A 51 -3.36 -6.52 3.09
C VAL A 51 -2.54 -6.30 1.83
N ILE A 52 -2.71 -5.14 1.20
CA ILE A 52 -2.01 -4.73 -0.01
C ILE A 52 -1.10 -3.56 0.34
N VAL A 53 0.19 -3.71 0.03
CA VAL A 53 1.21 -2.68 0.26
C VAL A 53 2.08 -2.51 -0.98
N CYS A 54 2.69 -1.33 -1.13
CA CYS A 54 3.74 -1.15 -2.13
C CYS A 54 4.94 -2.06 -1.79
N ARG A 55 5.27 -2.99 -2.69
CA ARG A 55 6.40 -3.92 -2.52
C ARG A 55 7.77 -3.30 -2.82
N ALA A 56 7.81 -2.02 -3.16
CA ALA A 56 9.01 -1.28 -3.56
C ALA A 56 9.84 -2.04 -4.62
N CYS A 57 9.17 -2.48 -5.69
CA CYS A 57 9.77 -3.19 -6.82
C CYS A 57 10.93 -2.36 -7.41
N ARG A 58 12.04 -3.01 -7.77
CA ARG A 58 13.19 -2.32 -8.40
C ARG A 58 12.81 -1.77 -9.78
N ASP A 59 12.05 -2.56 -10.53
CA ASP A 59 11.48 -2.18 -11.82
C ASP A 59 9.95 -2.23 -11.72
N PRO A 60 9.30 -1.11 -11.35
CA PRO A 60 7.86 -1.10 -11.02
C PRO A 60 6.99 -1.15 -12.30
N PRO A 61 6.21 -2.22 -12.51
CA PRO A 61 5.35 -2.33 -13.70
C PRO A 61 4.22 -1.29 -13.68
N CYS A 62 3.78 -0.87 -12.50
CA CYS A 62 2.77 0.19 -12.36
C CYS A 62 3.23 1.52 -12.96
N ALA A 63 4.51 1.89 -12.84
CA ALA A 63 5.03 3.11 -13.44
C ALA A 63 5.08 3.00 -14.97
N ARG A 64 5.49 1.83 -15.51
CA ARG A 64 5.52 1.59 -16.96
C ARG A 64 4.13 1.60 -17.61
N ALA A 65 3.14 1.08 -16.89
CA ALA A 65 1.76 1.03 -17.36
C ALA A 65 1.00 2.37 -17.18
N CYS A 66 1.60 3.38 -16.54
CA CYS A 66 0.91 4.64 -16.26
C CYS A 66 0.89 5.53 -17.52
N PRO A 67 -0.28 5.73 -18.16
CA PRO A 67 -0.35 6.47 -19.43
C PRO A 67 0.00 7.95 -19.27
N GLY A 68 -0.31 8.54 -18.11
CA GLY A 68 -0.04 9.95 -17.81
C GLY A 68 1.31 10.23 -17.16
N ALA A 69 2.19 9.22 -17.05
CA ALA A 69 3.49 9.35 -16.37
C ALA A 69 3.43 9.97 -14.95
N ALA A 70 2.30 9.83 -14.26
CA ALA A 70 2.08 10.39 -12.93
C ALA A 70 2.92 9.70 -11.85
N LEU A 71 3.30 8.43 -12.07
CA LEU A 71 4.07 7.64 -11.12
C LEU A 71 5.56 7.78 -11.36
N LYS A 72 6.28 8.44 -10.44
CA LYS A 72 7.75 8.59 -10.52
C LYS A 72 8.44 7.42 -9.83
N VAL A 73 9.43 6.82 -10.47
CA VAL A 73 10.22 5.74 -9.85
C VAL A 73 11.08 6.29 -8.72
N ARG A 74 10.98 5.70 -7.53
CA ARG A 74 11.78 6.09 -6.37
C ARG A 74 13.16 5.43 -6.42
N GLN A 75 14.21 6.17 -6.08
CA GLN A 75 15.57 5.62 -5.95
C GLN A 75 15.59 4.43 -4.97
N GLY A 76 16.07 3.27 -5.44
CA GLY A 76 16.14 2.03 -4.68
C GLY A 76 14.88 1.16 -4.68
N GLY A 77 13.82 1.59 -5.38
CA GLY A 77 12.63 0.78 -5.67
C GLY A 77 11.32 1.40 -5.17
N GLY A 78 10.23 1.06 -5.86
CA GLY A 78 8.89 1.62 -5.63
C GLY A 78 8.62 2.87 -6.47
N ILE A 79 7.49 3.51 -6.15
CA ILE A 79 7.01 4.69 -6.86
C ILE A 79 6.66 5.81 -5.87
N LEU A 80 6.60 7.03 -6.39
CA LEU A 80 6.05 8.22 -5.77
C LEU A 80 4.82 8.64 -6.59
N LEU A 81 3.76 8.98 -5.89
CA LEU A 81 2.49 9.52 -6.41
C LEU A 81 2.47 11.03 -6.23
#